data_AF-A0A3M0W836-F1
#
_entry.id   AF-A0A3M0W836-F1
#
_cell.length_a   1.000
_cell.length_b   1.000
_cell.length_c   1.000
_cell.angle_alpha   90.00
_cell.angle_beta   90.00
_cell.angle_gamma   90.00
#
_symmetry.space_group_name_H-M   'P 1'
#
loop_
_entity.id
_entity.type
_entity.pdbx_description
1 polymer ?
#
loop_
_entity_poly.entity_id
_entity_poly.type
_entity_poly.pdbx_seq_one_letter_code
_entity_poly.pdbx_strand_id
1 'polypeptide(L)'
;MSGNANAGGKYEAGKENSHQLDDPKDQRSIANRLAAASAQNDNSSSGKDLSREDKAAQEDATLPAKLHGNEPSRGAKIDKAIADEEAELIAKKDAKKEAKK
;
A
#
# COMPACT_ATOMS: atom_id res chain seq x y z
N MET A 1 34.53 -27.42 -19.24
CA MET A 1 33.77 -27.61 -17.98
C MET A 1 34.60 -27.05 -16.85
N SER A 2 34.05 -26.11 -16.07
CA SER A 2 34.45 -25.62 -14.73
C SER A 2 34.22 -24.10 -14.75
N GLY A 3 33.09 -23.55 -14.29
CA GLY A 3 32.44 -23.78 -13.01
C GLY A 3 32.30 -22.40 -12.36
N ASN A 4 31.37 -21.58 -12.87
CA ASN A 4 31.08 -20.23 -12.37
C ASN A 4 30.32 -20.35 -11.05
N ALA A 5 31.07 -20.44 -9.95
CA ALA A 5 30.55 -20.60 -8.60
C ALA A 5 30.93 -19.39 -7.73
N ASN A 6 30.02 -18.43 -7.63
CA ASN A 6 29.85 -17.51 -6.50
C ASN A 6 28.46 -16.88 -6.69
N ALA A 7 27.35 -17.54 -6.35
CA ALA A 7 26.82 -17.65 -4.98
C ALA A 7 26.90 -16.28 -4.26
N GLY A 8 25.83 -15.48 -4.17
CA GLY A 8 24.54 -15.86 -3.62
C GLY A 8 24.27 -15.26 -2.23
N GLY A 9 25.04 -14.28 -1.76
CA GLY A 9 24.74 -13.56 -0.52
C GLY A 9 25.63 -12.33 -0.38
N LYS A 10 25.15 -11.27 0.31
CA LYS A 10 25.74 -9.91 0.51
C LYS A 10 25.07 -8.78 -0.29
N TYR A 11 23.81 -8.90 -0.69
CA TYR A 11 23.05 -7.75 -1.22
C TYR A 11 22.10 -7.14 -0.18
N GLU A 12 21.76 -7.85 0.91
CA GLU A 12 20.82 -7.35 1.92
C GLU A 12 21.43 -6.37 2.93
N ALA A 13 22.72 -6.46 3.26
CA ALA A 13 23.30 -5.69 4.36
C ALA A 13 24.07 -4.44 3.86
N GLY A 14 23.46 -3.25 4.04
CA GLY A 14 24.19 -1.99 4.08
C GLY A 14 24.98 -1.84 5.38
N LYS A 15 25.83 -0.81 5.47
CA LYS A 15 26.53 -0.48 6.72
C LYS A 15 25.53 -0.19 7.85
N GLU A 16 25.80 -0.68 9.06
CA GLU A 16 24.97 -0.39 10.24
C GLU A 16 24.79 1.14 10.41
N ASN A 17 23.53 1.59 10.56
CA ASN A 17 23.08 3.00 10.61
C ASN A 17 23.13 3.79 9.28
N SER A 18 23.37 3.14 8.14
CA SER A 18 23.25 3.79 6.83
C SER A 18 21.82 3.61 6.29
N HIS A 19 20.96 4.59 6.55
CA HIS A 19 19.58 4.62 6.02
C HIS A 19 19.48 5.22 4.61
N GLN A 20 20.58 5.77 4.09
CA GLN A 20 20.65 6.45 2.80
C GLN A 20 21.33 5.52 1.77
N LEU A 21 20.70 5.33 0.62
CA LEU A 21 21.27 4.53 -0.48
C LEU A 21 22.47 5.23 -1.13
N ASP A 22 22.54 6.54 -1.04
CA ASP A 22 23.57 7.42 -1.58
C ASP A 22 24.63 7.85 -0.55
N ASP A 23 24.61 7.28 0.66
CA ASP A 23 25.57 7.59 1.72
C ASP A 23 27.01 7.41 1.22
N PRO A 24 27.86 8.44 1.24
CA PRO A 24 29.25 8.34 0.81
C PRO A 24 30.10 7.46 1.74
N LYS A 25 29.64 7.18 2.96
CA LYS A 25 30.30 6.30 3.95
C LYS A 25 29.84 4.85 3.84
N ASP A 26 28.89 4.58 2.97
CA ASP A 26 28.39 3.26 2.68
C ASP A 26 29.33 2.55 1.69
N GLN A 27 29.81 1.39 2.11
CA GLN A 27 30.77 0.58 1.37
C GLN A 27 30.08 -0.38 0.38
N ARG A 28 28.78 -0.22 0.13
CA ARG A 28 28.06 -0.98 -0.91
C ARG A 28 28.67 -0.69 -2.29
N SER A 29 28.82 -1.76 -3.09
CA SER A 29 29.25 -1.65 -4.48
C SER A 29 28.19 -0.91 -5.33
N ILE A 30 28.62 -0.33 -6.45
CA ILE A 30 27.70 0.33 -7.41
C ILE A 30 26.61 -0.63 -7.88
N ALA A 31 26.96 -1.91 -8.13
CA ALA A 31 26.00 -2.95 -8.50
C ALA A 31 24.96 -3.21 -7.40
N ASN A 32 25.39 -3.28 -6.13
CA ASN A 32 24.47 -3.47 -4.99
C ASN A 32 23.57 -2.25 -4.79
N ARG A 33 24.10 -1.04 -4.98
CA ARG A 33 23.32 0.20 -4.91
C ARG A 33 22.25 0.26 -6.00
N LEU A 34 22.61 -0.10 -7.23
CA LEU A 34 21.68 -0.11 -8.36
C LEU A 34 20.57 -1.15 -8.17
N ALA A 35 20.92 -2.36 -7.70
CA ALA A 35 19.95 -3.41 -7.42
C ALA A 35 19.01 -3.06 -6.25
N ALA A 36 19.53 -2.42 -5.20
CA ALA A 36 18.70 -1.93 -4.10
C ALA A 36 17.76 -0.80 -4.54
N ALA A 37 18.25 0.12 -5.38
CA ALA A 37 17.43 1.20 -5.95
C ALA A 37 16.35 0.67 -6.90
N SER A 38 16.66 -0.35 -7.73
CA SER A 38 15.65 -0.98 -8.58
C SER A 38 14.60 -1.71 -7.75
N ALA A 39 14.98 -2.45 -6.71
CA ALA A 39 14.02 -3.11 -5.81
C ALA A 39 13.14 -2.11 -5.03
N GLN A 40 13.66 -0.92 -4.69
CA GLN A 40 12.85 0.15 -4.12
C GLN A 40 11.90 0.76 -5.16
N ASN A 41 12.33 0.90 -6.41
CA ASN A 41 11.49 1.41 -7.48
C ASN A 41 10.43 0.40 -7.96
N ASP A 42 10.72 -0.90 -7.88
CA ASP A 42 9.73 -1.97 -8.07
C ASP A 42 8.75 -2.02 -6.89
N ASN A 43 9.20 -1.59 -5.70
CA ASN A 43 8.35 -1.29 -4.56
C ASN A 43 7.74 0.12 -4.59
N SER A 44 7.85 0.88 -5.70
CA SER A 44 7.05 2.08 -5.98
C SER A 44 5.59 1.64 -6.13
N SER A 45 5.03 1.42 -4.96
CA SER A 45 3.75 0.86 -4.63
C SER A 45 2.63 1.83 -4.94
N SER A 46 2.37 2.08 -6.23
CA SER A 46 0.99 2.31 -6.67
C SER A 46 0.25 0.98 -6.91
N GLY A 47 0.94 -0.16 -6.81
CA GLY A 47 0.40 -1.49 -7.03
C GLY A 47 0.92 -2.54 -6.05
N LYS A 48 1.21 -2.16 -4.79
CA LYS A 48 1.29 -3.18 -3.73
C LYS A 48 -0.07 -3.85 -3.73
N ASP A 49 -0.11 -5.17 -3.84
CA ASP A 49 -1.33 -5.92 -3.58
C ASP A 49 -1.87 -5.44 -2.24
N LEU A 50 -2.90 -4.58 -2.30
CA LEU A 50 -3.49 -4.00 -1.10
C LEU A 50 -3.83 -5.18 -0.19
N SER A 51 -3.36 -5.10 1.06
CA SER A 51 -3.67 -6.14 2.03
C SER A 51 -5.18 -6.27 2.15
N ARG A 52 -5.67 -7.39 2.69
CA ARG A 52 -7.12 -7.56 2.89
C ARG A 52 -7.70 -6.42 3.72
N GLU A 53 -6.90 -5.94 4.68
CA GLU A 53 -7.20 -4.81 5.54
C GLU A 53 -7.23 -3.49 4.76
N ASP A 54 -6.26 -3.22 3.87
CA ASP A 54 -6.22 -2.00 3.07
C ASP A 54 -7.38 -1.92 2.07
N LYS A 55 -7.77 -3.07 1.48
CA LYS A 55 -8.95 -3.17 0.61
C LYS A 55 -10.23 -2.88 1.39
N ALA A 56 -10.35 -3.46 2.59
CA ALA A 56 -11.50 -3.22 3.46
C ALA A 56 -11.59 -1.74 3.89
N ALA A 57 -10.44 -1.08 4.13
CA ALA A 57 -10.39 0.34 4.46
C ALA A 57 -10.86 1.25 3.30
N GLN A 58 -10.63 0.84 2.05
CA GLN A 58 -11.11 1.55 0.87
C GLN A 58 -12.62 1.46 0.67
N GLU A 59 -13.22 0.32 1.04
CA GLU A 59 -14.67 0.11 0.91
C GLU A 59 -15.46 0.77 2.04
N ASP A 60 -15.03 0.60 3.29
CA ASP A 60 -15.71 1.16 4.46
C ASP A 60 -14.69 1.47 5.55
N ALA A 61 -14.62 2.76 5.91
CA ALA A 61 -13.71 3.28 6.92
C ALA A 61 -13.86 2.61 8.30
N THR A 62 -15.01 1.96 8.58
CA THR A 62 -15.28 1.26 9.83
C THR A 62 -14.80 -0.19 9.85
N LEU A 63 -14.49 -0.80 8.69
CA LEU A 63 -14.15 -2.22 8.61
C LEU A 63 -12.81 -2.58 9.27
N PRO A 64 -11.71 -1.81 9.12
CA PRO A 64 -10.45 -2.15 9.77
C PRO A 64 -10.61 -2.29 11.28
N ALA A 65 -11.32 -1.34 11.92
CA ALA A 65 -11.58 -1.40 13.36
C ALA A 65 -12.39 -2.66 13.74
N LYS A 66 -13.46 -2.96 12.99
CA LYS A 66 -14.31 -4.15 13.24
C LYS A 66 -13.55 -5.45 13.04
N LEU A 67 -12.68 -5.55 12.04
CA LEU A 67 -11.84 -6.73 11.78
C LEU A 67 -10.91 -7.02 12.95
N HIS A 68 -10.42 -5.98 13.63
CA HIS A 68 -9.60 -6.09 14.82
C HIS A 68 -10.41 -6.18 16.13
N GLY A 69 -11.75 -6.23 16.08
CA GLY A 69 -12.61 -6.28 17.26
C GLY A 69 -12.68 -4.97 18.05
N ASN A 70 -12.22 -3.86 17.47
CA ASN A 70 -12.22 -2.54 18.08
C ASN A 70 -13.45 -1.74 17.65
N GLU A 71 -13.82 -0.75 18.46
CA GLU A 71 -14.86 0.20 18.10
C GLU A 71 -14.33 1.19 17.03
N PRO A 72 -15.05 1.40 15.91
CA PRO A 72 -14.64 2.37 14.90
C PRO A 72 -14.62 3.79 15.46
N SER A 73 -13.70 4.61 14.95
CA SER A 73 -13.55 6.00 15.39
C SER A 73 -14.80 6.82 15.07
N ARG A 74 -15.00 7.94 15.79
CA ARG A 74 -16.12 8.85 15.53
C ARG A 74 -16.11 9.36 14.08
N GLY A 75 -14.94 9.62 13.51
CA GLY A 75 -14.78 10.01 12.11
C GLY A 75 -15.25 8.92 11.15
N ALA A 76 -14.75 7.69 11.32
CA ALA A 76 -15.14 6.57 10.47
C ALA A 76 -16.64 6.28 10.50
N LYS A 77 -17.30 6.45 11.66
CA LYS A 77 -18.76 6.35 11.78
C LYS A 77 -19.50 7.44 10.99
N ILE A 78 -18.99 8.67 11.00
CA ILE A 78 -19.56 9.80 10.25
C ILE A 78 -19.37 9.57 8.75
N ASP A 79 -18.17 9.18 8.33
CA ASP A 79 -17.87 8.91 6.93
C ASP A 79 -18.80 7.82 6.37
N LYS A 80 -19.05 6.76 7.14
CA LYS A 80 -20.01 5.72 6.78
C LYS A 80 -21.44 6.26 6.66
N ALA A 81 -21.89 7.06 7.62
CA ALA A 81 -23.24 7.63 7.57
C ALA A 81 -23.43 8.54 6.35
N ILE A 82 -22.43 9.35 6.01
CA ILE A 82 -22.45 10.20 4.81
C ILE A 82 -22.51 9.34 3.55
N ALA A 83 -21.69 8.30 3.45
CA ALA A 83 -21.69 7.41 2.29
C ALA A 83 -23.05 6.71 2.09
N ASP A 84 -23.68 6.25 3.17
CA ASP A 84 -25.00 5.62 3.13
C ASP A 84 -26.09 6.63 2.68
N GLU A 85 -26.07 7.85 3.21
CA GLU A 85 -26.99 8.93 2.83
C GLU A 85 -26.82 9.34 1.35
N GLU A 86 -25.59 9.46 0.87
CA GLU A 86 -25.30 9.80 -0.53
C GLU A 86 -25.77 8.69 -1.49
N ALA A 87 -25.56 7.42 -1.13
CA ALA A 87 -26.02 6.29 -1.93
C ALA A 87 -27.56 6.29 -2.09
N GLU A 88 -28.31 6.60 -1.04
CA GLU A 88 -29.76 6.74 -1.13
C GLU A 88 -30.19 7.90 -2.03
N LEU A 89 -29.52 9.05 -1.93
CA LEU A 89 -29.82 10.22 -2.76
C LEU A 89 -29.55 9.95 -4.24
N ILE A 90 -28.45 9.24 -4.54
CA ILE A 90 -28.10 8.80 -5.89
C ILE A 90 -29.18 7.84 -6.42
N ALA A 91 -29.55 6.81 -5.64
CA ALA A 91 -30.60 5.88 -6.04
C ALA A 91 -31.96 6.57 -6.31
N LYS A 92 -32.35 7.52 -5.45
CA LYS A 92 -33.56 8.34 -5.64
C LYS A 92 -33.47 9.20 -6.91
N LYS A 93 -32.30 9.76 -7.22
CA LYS A 93 -32.07 10.54 -8.44
C LYS A 93 -32.12 9.68 -9.68
N ASP A 94 -31.51 8.50 -9.66
CA ASP A 94 -31.49 7.57 -10.78
C ASP A 94 -32.90 7.06 -11.07
N ALA A 95 -33.66 6.67 -10.05
CA ALA A 95 -35.06 6.27 -10.21
C ALA A 95 -35.93 7.38 -10.83
N LYS A 96 -35.72 8.64 -10.41
CA LYS A 96 -36.42 9.80 -11.01
C LYS A 96 -36.00 10.06 -12.45
N LYS A 97 -34.73 9.80 -12.79
CA LYS A 97 -34.20 9.99 -14.14
C LYS A 97 -34.78 8.94 -15.10
N GLU A 98 -34.84 7.69 -14.67
CA GLU A 98 -35.46 6.60 -15.44
C GLU A 98 -36.97 6.83 -15.62
N ALA A 99 -37.67 7.33 -14.59
CA ALA A 99 -39.10 7.67 -14.68
C ALA A 99 -39.42 8.86 -15.61
N LYS A 100 -38.41 9.65 -16.00
CA LYS A 100 -38.55 10.82 -16.88
C LYS A 100 -38.19 10.51 -18.34
N LYS A 101 -37.66 9.32 -18.61
CA LYS A 101 -37.31 8.86 -19.95
C LYS A 101 -38.49 8.14 -20.60
#